data_AF-Q46TQ2-F1
#
_entry.id   AF-Q46TQ2-F1
#
_cell.length_a   1.000
_cell.length_b   1.000
_cell.length_c   1.000
_cell.angle_alpha   90.00
_cell.angle_beta   90.00
_cell.angle_gamma   90.00
#
_symmetry.space_group_name_H-M   'P 1'
#
loop_
_entity.id
_entity.type
_entity.pdbx_description
1 polymer ?
#
loop_
_entity_poly.entity_id
_entity_poly.type
_entity_poly.pdbx_seq_one_letter_code
_entity_poly.pdbx_strand_id
1 'polypeptide(L)'
;MRKWQDRMDMSRKSISALPSGHYWAVPHAPVLLDGPDGHEEVFPGAHCISDGRWVSFYRDDEEVWSCNALYAAAHFDFVPLLSTTRTTTDA
;
A
#
# COMPACT_ATOMS: atom_id res chain seq x y z
N MET A 1 36.77 -12.47 22.83
CA MET A 1 35.32 -12.70 22.62
C MET A 1 34.63 -11.35 22.64
N ARG A 2 33.64 -11.09 21.77
CA ARG A 2 32.90 -9.81 21.52
C ARG A 2 33.32 -8.99 20.28
N LYS A 3 33.40 -9.59 19.08
CA LYS A 3 33.48 -8.80 17.82
C LYS A 3 32.87 -9.51 16.61
N TRP A 4 31.72 -10.16 16.81
CA TRP A 4 30.94 -10.82 15.75
C TRP A 4 29.45 -10.44 15.76
N GLN A 5 29.00 -9.56 16.66
CA GLN A 5 27.57 -9.25 16.83
C GLN A 5 27.03 -8.15 15.89
N ASP A 6 27.91 -7.39 15.20
CA ASP A 6 27.49 -6.26 14.37
C ASP A 6 27.21 -6.61 12.90
N ARG A 7 27.40 -7.88 12.50
CA ARG A 7 27.23 -8.34 11.11
C ARG A 7 25.94 -9.12 10.85
N MET A 8 24.97 -8.95 11.75
CA MET A 8 23.60 -9.46 11.61
C MET A 8 22.62 -8.34 11.94
N ASP A 9 22.85 -7.13 11.42
CA ASP A 9 21.73 -6.26 11.12
C ASP A 9 21.01 -6.84 9.90
N MET A 10 20.34 -7.97 10.12
CA MET A 10 19.13 -8.30 9.39
C MET A 10 18.15 -7.22 9.81
N SER A 11 18.31 -6.02 9.26
CA SER A 11 17.29 -4.99 9.23
C SER A 11 16.17 -5.58 8.41
N ARG A 12 15.40 -6.48 9.05
CA ARG A 12 14.04 -6.79 8.65
C ARG A 12 13.43 -5.40 8.65
N LYS A 13 13.34 -4.78 7.47
CA LYS A 13 12.48 -3.63 7.25
C LYS A 13 11.16 -4.07 7.85
N SER A 14 10.87 -3.58 9.05
CA SER A 14 9.68 -3.98 9.77
C SER A 14 8.56 -3.40 8.94
N ILE A 15 7.94 -4.24 8.12
CA ILE A 15 6.77 -3.84 7.35
C ILE A 15 5.72 -3.53 8.42
N SER A 16 5.47 -2.24 8.59
CA SER A 16 4.39 -1.76 9.44
C SER A 16 3.13 -1.72 8.60
N ALA A 17 1.98 -1.95 9.24
CA ALA A 17 0.71 -1.68 8.59
C ALA A 17 0.69 -0.23 8.07
N LEU A 18 0.16 -0.06 6.85
CA LEU A 18 -0.06 1.24 6.24
C LEU A 18 -0.99 2.07 7.16
N PRO A 19 -0.62 3.29 7.56
CA PRO A 19 -1.50 4.13 8.39
C PRO A 19 -2.79 4.49 7.67
N SER A 20 -3.83 4.81 8.43
CA SER A 20 -5.10 5.22 7.84
C SER A 20 -4.93 6.47 6.96
N GLY A 21 -5.47 6.46 5.75
CA GLY A 21 -5.29 7.55 4.80
C GLY A 21 -5.59 7.17 3.35
N HIS A 22 -5.48 8.16 2.46
CA HIS A 22 -5.64 7.99 1.03
C HIS A 22 -4.28 7.96 0.34
N TYR A 23 -4.09 6.98 -0.52
CA TYR A 23 -2.81 6.74 -1.16
C TYR A 23 -3.02 6.36 -2.62
N TRP A 24 -2.00 6.63 -3.43
CA TRP A 24 -1.83 6.00 -4.73
C TRP A 24 -0.86 4.83 -4.55
N ALA A 25 -1.33 3.63 -4.82
CA ALA A 25 -0.55 2.41 -4.69
C ALA A 25 0.04 2.01 -6.04
N VAL A 26 1.35 1.73 -6.06
CA VAL A 26 2.08 1.23 -7.24
C VAL A 26 2.73 -0.10 -6.90
N PRO A 27 2.44 -1.20 -7.63
CA PRO A 27 3.10 -2.48 -7.39
C PRO A 27 4.61 -2.43 -7.76
N HIS A 28 5.47 -3.09 -6.98
CA HIS A 28 6.95 -3.02 -7.14
C HIS A 28 7.51 -3.52 -8.48
N ALA A 29 6.79 -4.38 -9.19
CA ALA A 29 7.18 -4.96 -10.48
C ALA A 29 5.93 -5.54 -11.15
N PRO A 30 5.94 -5.87 -12.46
CA PRO A 30 4.97 -6.80 -13.01
C PRO A 30 5.09 -8.11 -12.22
N VAL A 31 4.14 -8.31 -11.31
CA VAL A 31 4.09 -9.49 -10.47
C VAL A 31 3.81 -10.67 -11.40
N LEU A 32 4.82 -11.46 -11.70
CA LEU A 32 4.65 -12.77 -12.32
C LEU A 32 4.05 -13.70 -11.26
N LEU A 33 2.74 -13.59 -11.04
CA LEU A 33 1.98 -14.60 -10.30
C LEU A 33 0.82 -15.00 -11.20
N ASP A 34 0.95 -16.18 -11.81
CA ASP A 34 -0.15 -16.92 -12.41
C ASP A 34 -1.26 -17.11 -11.36
N GLY A 35 -2.31 -16.29 -11.39
CA GLY A 35 -3.45 -16.47 -10.51
C GLY A 35 -4.54 -15.41 -10.67
N PRO A 36 -5.83 -15.78 -10.78
CA PRO A 36 -6.94 -14.85 -10.91
C PRO A 36 -7.33 -14.22 -9.55
N ASP A 37 -6.36 -13.72 -8.76
CA ASP A 37 -6.66 -13.13 -7.44
C ASP A 37 -6.88 -11.60 -7.48
N GLY A 38 -7.22 -11.04 -8.65
CA GLY A 38 -7.71 -9.66 -8.81
C GLY A 38 -6.67 -8.54 -8.71
N HIS A 39 -5.40 -8.86 -8.47
CA HIS A 39 -4.31 -7.90 -8.35
C HIS A 39 -3.93 -7.21 -9.67
N GLU A 40 -4.34 -7.77 -10.81
CA GLU A 40 -4.15 -7.16 -12.14
C GLU A 40 -4.85 -5.80 -12.27
N GLU A 41 -5.93 -5.59 -11.52
CA GLU A 41 -6.70 -4.33 -11.57
C GLU A 41 -5.99 -3.16 -10.91
N VAL A 42 -5.01 -3.43 -10.03
CA VAL A 42 -4.18 -2.42 -9.36
C VAL A 42 -3.01 -1.99 -10.25
N PHE A 43 -2.69 -2.72 -11.33
CA PHE A 43 -1.64 -2.32 -12.27
C PHE A 43 -2.18 -1.26 -13.27
N PRO A 44 -1.38 -0.24 -13.64
CA PRO A 44 -0.02 0.11 -13.18
C PRO A 44 0.00 0.93 -11.87
N GLY A 45 -1.17 1.30 -11.36
CA GLY A 45 -1.38 1.90 -10.05
C GLY A 45 -2.88 2.14 -9.84
N ALA A 46 -3.31 2.20 -8.58
CA ALA A 46 -4.70 2.49 -8.23
C ALA A 46 -4.80 3.39 -7.00
N HIS A 47 -5.95 4.07 -6.89
CA HIS A 47 -6.31 4.76 -5.67
C HIS A 47 -6.62 3.75 -4.58
N CYS A 48 -6.16 3.97 -3.37
CA CYS A 48 -6.52 3.12 -2.24
C CYS A 48 -6.71 3.92 -0.97
N ILE A 49 -7.57 3.39 -0.11
CA ILE A 49 -7.86 3.94 1.22
C ILE A 49 -7.45 2.88 2.24
N SER A 50 -6.61 3.26 3.19
CA SER A 50 -6.31 2.43 4.34
C SER A 50 -7.06 2.90 5.58
N ASP A 51 -7.51 1.96 6.41
CA ASP A 51 -8.00 2.23 7.76
C ASP A 51 -6.96 1.90 8.84
N GLY A 52 -5.75 1.46 8.48
CA GLY A 52 -4.72 0.97 9.41
C GLY A 52 -4.70 -0.54 9.62
N ARG A 53 -5.72 -1.26 9.12
CA ARG A 53 -5.88 -2.71 9.22
C ARG A 53 -6.16 -3.36 7.86
N TRP A 54 -6.94 -2.69 7.04
CA TRP A 54 -7.32 -3.05 5.68
C TRP A 54 -6.99 -1.91 4.73
N VAL A 55 -6.85 -2.27 3.46
CA VAL A 55 -6.65 -1.36 2.34
C VAL A 55 -7.63 -1.77 1.26
N SER A 56 -8.51 -0.84 0.89
CA SER A 56 -9.43 -0.99 -0.24
C SER A 56 -8.91 -0.19 -1.42
N PHE A 57 -8.84 -0.81 -2.58
CA PHE A 57 -8.39 -0.25 -3.84
C PHE A 57 -9.60 0.09 -4.69
N TYR A 58 -9.53 1.24 -5.36
CA TYR A 58 -10.60 1.81 -6.15
C TYR A 58 -10.13 2.12 -7.57
N ARG A 59 -10.99 1.82 -8.54
CA ARG A 59 -10.86 2.26 -9.94
C ARG A 59 -12.20 2.87 -10.34
N ASP A 60 -12.16 4.09 -10.89
CA ASP A 60 -13.37 4.85 -11.27
C ASP A 60 -14.43 4.92 -10.14
N ASP A 61 -13.97 5.12 -8.90
CA ASP A 61 -14.78 5.15 -7.67
C ASP A 61 -15.47 3.83 -7.26
N GLU A 62 -15.17 2.71 -7.92
CA GLU A 62 -15.63 1.37 -7.55
C GLU A 62 -14.55 0.60 -6.79
N GLU A 63 -14.90 -0.05 -5.67
CA GLU A 63 -13.98 -0.93 -4.94
C GLU A 63 -13.72 -2.18 -5.77
N VAL A 64 -12.49 -2.30 -6.28
CA VAL A 64 -12.08 -3.43 -7.12
C VAL A 64 -11.43 -4.54 -6.31
N TRP A 65 -10.80 -4.19 -5.19
CA TRP A 65 -10.05 -5.15 -4.40
C TRP A 65 -9.78 -4.64 -2.98
N SER A 66 -9.67 -5.55 -2.02
CA SER A 66 -9.24 -5.20 -0.67
C SER A 66 -8.34 -6.27 -0.06
N CYS A 67 -7.35 -5.83 0.72
CA CYS A 67 -6.43 -6.70 1.42
C CYS A 67 -6.00 -6.12 2.77
N ASN A 68 -5.28 -6.90 3.59
CA ASN A 68 -4.77 -6.40 4.86
C ASN A 68 -3.68 -5.34 4.62
N ALA A 69 -3.66 -4.28 5.44
CA ALA A 69 -2.69 -3.20 5.36
C ALA A 69 -1.22 -3.65 5.47
N LEU A 70 -0.95 -4.75 6.16
CA LEU A 70 0.39 -5.35 6.22
C LEU A 70 0.81 -5.99 4.89
N TYR A 71 -0.14 -6.68 4.22
CA TYR A 71 0.11 -7.25 2.89
C TYR A 71 0.33 -6.13 1.88
N ALA A 72 -0.51 -5.10 1.92
CA ALA A 72 -0.40 -3.94 1.07
C ALA A 72 0.98 -3.27 1.23
N ALA A 73 1.41 -2.99 2.46
CA ALA A 73 2.72 -2.41 2.78
C ALA A 73 3.93 -3.27 2.36
N ALA A 74 3.74 -4.59 2.19
CA ALA A 74 4.79 -5.49 1.75
C ALA A 74 5.00 -5.49 0.23
N HIS A 75 3.93 -5.22 -0.54
CA HIS A 75 3.88 -5.48 -1.98
C HIS A 75 3.70 -4.22 -2.84
N PHE A 76 3.31 -3.09 -2.24
CA PHE A 76 3.04 -1.84 -2.94
C PHE A 76 3.84 -0.69 -2.36
N ASP A 77 4.22 0.24 -3.22
CA ASP A 77 4.67 1.57 -2.84
C ASP A 77 3.46 2.51 -2.74
N PHE A 78 3.35 3.24 -1.64
CA PHE A 78 2.26 4.18 -1.40
C PHE A 78 2.74 5.61 -1.47
N VAL A 79 2.13 6.39 -2.36
CA VAL A 79 2.28 7.84 -2.39
C VAL A 79 1.06 8.45 -1.68
N PRO A 80 1.22 9.17 -0.58
CA PRO A 80 0.10 9.85 0.07
C PRO A 80 -0.55 10.79 -0.93
N LEU A 81 -1.83 10.57 -1.19
CA LEU A 81 -2.61 11.56 -1.89
C LEU A 81 -2.97 12.59 -0.84
N LEU A 82 -2.57 13.84 -1.09
CA LEU A 82 -3.21 14.95 -0.40
C LEU A 82 -4.69 14.78 -0.69
N SER A 83 -5.46 14.33 0.31
CA SER A 83 -6.90 14.45 0.27
C SER A 83 -7.10 15.93 0.00
N THR A 84 -7.46 16.26 -1.24
CA THR A 84 -7.95 17.58 -1.55
C THR A 84 -9.27 17.60 -0.79
N THR A 85 -9.21 17.94 0.49
CA THR A 85 -10.33 18.51 1.20
C THR A 85 -10.66 19.72 0.36
N ARG A 86 -11.56 19.51 -0.60
CA ARG A 86 -12.28 20.57 -1.26
C ARG A 86 -13.13 21.14 -0.15
N THR A 87 -12.52 22.03 0.62
CA THR A 87 -13.19 22.94 1.53
C THR A 87 -14.04 23.82 0.64
N THR A 88 -15.19 23.30 0.20
CA THR A 88 -16.26 24.14 -0.34
C THR A 88 -16.87 24.84 0.88
N THR A 89 -16.23 25.93 1.27
CA THR A 89 -16.77 26.95 2.15
C THR A 89 -16.34 28.29 1.59
N ASP A 90 -17.13 28.80 0.66
CA ASP A 90 -17.31 30.23 0.34
C ASP A 90 -18.35 30.27 -0.80
N ALA A 91 -19.50 30.94 -0.72
CA ALA A 91 -20.09 31.87 0.24
C ALA A 91 -21.62 31.80 0.13
#